data_AF-A0A2E1ATJ4-F1
#
_entry.id   AF-A0A2E1ATJ4-F1
#
_cell.length_a   1.000
_cell.length_b   1.000
_cell.length_c   1.000
_cell.angle_alpha   90.00
_cell.angle_beta   90.00
_cell.angle_gamma   90.00
#
_symmetry.space_group_name_H-M   'P 1'
#
loop_
_entity.id
_entity.type
_entity.pdbx_description
1 polymer ?
#
loop_
_entity_poly.entity_id
_entity_poly.type
_entity_poly.pdbx_seq_one_letter_code
_entity_poly.pdbx_strand_id
1 'polypeptide(L)'
;MKNLLILLLSLSFFSCSQEKKGFSDYLKSLETLELPVKLDLNSKRESSKNFDPSLFETYKHVESDAPYGIAYKNEKTVGIIEYTVTDKGIAPFLMTFDHQGNKLDSLDILKDSGFDEQGQTTESVILDDHLKLLVTGASKSWQIQENGLIEQIDKSHPKITQAPVEPKIELSGVYEYEYEHNTENLIENHYLAFKDGNAFYYGTSDDFDDMRQGYYPGFFKAPIETMKMEGDSISFGLKVSDSIFYKQPITPMYQVSENEPWDVGVRYHTRAYTGKIKGDTIIIGTDGFGPRLFIKKKTDSND
;
A
#
# COMPACT_ATOMS: atom_id res chain seq x y z
N MET A 1 69.48 33.42 -48.41
CA MET A 1 68.12 32.93 -48.70
C MET A 1 67.97 31.51 -48.19
N LYS A 2 67.24 31.33 -47.08
CA LYS A 2 66.31 30.21 -46.81
C LYS A 2 65.83 30.36 -45.36
N ASN A 3 64.65 30.94 -45.23
CA ASN A 3 63.94 31.10 -43.96
C ASN A 3 63.48 29.73 -43.46
N LEU A 4 63.91 29.36 -42.26
CA LEU A 4 63.41 28.19 -41.56
C LEU A 4 62.19 28.64 -40.73
N LEU A 5 61.01 28.39 -41.26
CA LEU A 5 59.74 28.65 -40.61
C LEU A 5 59.47 27.52 -39.60
N ILE A 6 59.69 27.78 -38.31
CA ILE A 6 59.31 26.87 -37.23
C ILE A 6 57.84 27.15 -36.89
N LEU A 7 56.95 26.28 -37.38
CA LEU A 7 55.53 26.29 -37.02
C LEU A 7 55.39 25.61 -35.64
N LEU A 8 55.22 26.42 -34.58
CA LEU A 8 54.83 25.93 -33.26
C LEU A 8 53.35 25.55 -33.30
N LEU A 9 53.08 24.26 -33.49
CA LEU A 9 51.75 23.67 -33.33
C LEU A 9 51.48 23.53 -31.82
N SER A 10 50.88 24.54 -31.20
CA SER A 10 50.34 24.43 -29.85
C SER A 10 49.05 23.59 -29.91
N LEU A 11 49.18 22.27 -29.80
CA LEU A 11 48.05 21.39 -29.48
C LEU A 11 47.64 21.66 -28.03
N SER A 12 46.67 22.55 -27.85
CA SER A 12 45.93 22.67 -26.60
C SER A 12 45.06 21.43 -26.48
N PHE A 13 45.56 20.38 -25.84
CA PHE A 13 44.70 19.32 -25.32
C PHE A 13 43.86 19.95 -24.21
N PHE A 14 42.71 20.52 -24.56
CA PHE A 14 41.58 20.62 -23.63
C PHE A 14 41.15 19.18 -23.35
N SER A 15 41.87 18.52 -22.43
CA SER A 15 41.30 17.39 -21.71
C SER A 15 40.14 17.98 -20.94
N CYS A 16 38.95 17.86 -21.52
CA CYS A 16 37.70 18.02 -20.79
C CYS A 16 37.76 16.95 -19.70
N SER A 17 38.28 17.30 -18.52
CA SER A 17 38.21 16.44 -17.35
C SER A 17 36.73 16.37 -17.02
N GLN A 18 36.03 15.38 -17.61
CA GLN A 18 34.71 15.03 -17.14
C GLN A 18 34.85 14.80 -15.64
N GLU A 19 34.16 15.62 -14.85
CA GLU A 19 34.12 15.49 -13.41
C GLU A 19 33.77 14.03 -13.11
N LYS A 20 34.62 13.35 -12.35
CA LYS A 20 34.44 11.94 -12.07
C LYS A 20 33.19 11.79 -11.22
N LYS A 21 32.11 11.31 -11.82
CA LYS A 21 30.83 11.06 -11.13
C LYS A 21 31.07 10.18 -9.90
N GLY A 22 30.53 10.61 -8.77
CA GLY A 22 30.72 9.96 -7.46
C GLY A 22 29.45 9.29 -6.93
N PHE A 23 29.51 8.78 -5.70
CA PHE A 23 28.36 8.15 -5.05
C PHE A 23 27.17 9.10 -4.91
N SER A 24 27.40 10.39 -4.67
CA SER A 24 26.32 11.38 -4.65
C SER A 24 25.57 11.48 -5.98
N ASP A 25 26.24 11.25 -7.12
CA ASP A 25 25.58 11.26 -8.44
C ASP A 25 24.81 9.97 -8.67
N TYR A 26 25.31 8.86 -8.12
CA TYR A 26 24.58 7.60 -8.11
C TYR A 26 23.26 7.74 -7.36
N LEU A 27 23.29 8.29 -6.14
CA LEU A 27 22.08 8.51 -5.34
C LEU A 27 21.07 9.43 -6.04
N LYS A 28 21.52 10.46 -6.78
CA LYS A 28 20.62 11.32 -7.55
C LYS A 28 19.94 10.62 -8.74
N SER A 29 20.55 9.54 -9.23
CA SER A 29 19.97 8.72 -10.30
C SER A 29 18.92 7.73 -9.80
N LEU A 30 18.86 7.50 -8.48
CA LEU A 30 17.92 6.56 -7.88
C LEU A 30 16.62 7.23 -7.44
N GLU A 31 15.52 6.51 -7.61
CA GLU A 31 14.22 6.85 -7.03
C GLU A 31 14.23 6.57 -5.52
N THR A 32 13.54 7.42 -4.76
CA THR A 32 13.28 7.19 -3.32
C THR A 32 11.97 6.42 -3.18
N LEU A 33 12.00 5.34 -2.41
CA LEU A 33 10.84 4.49 -2.18
C LEU A 33 9.93 5.12 -1.12
N GLU A 34 8.62 5.05 -1.34
CA GLU A 34 7.64 5.41 -0.31
C GLU A 34 7.53 4.27 0.72
N LEU A 35 7.65 4.61 2.00
CA LEU A 35 7.50 3.66 3.11
C LEU A 35 6.06 3.69 3.66
N PRO A 36 5.53 2.54 4.13
CA PRO A 36 6.18 1.23 4.18
C PRO A 36 6.30 0.60 2.79
N VAL A 37 7.43 -0.04 2.51
CA VAL A 37 7.64 -0.78 1.26
C VAL A 37 7.49 -2.28 1.53
N LYS A 38 6.51 -2.89 0.89
CA LYS A 38 6.37 -4.34 0.83
C LYS A 38 7.29 -4.88 -0.26
N LEU A 39 7.97 -6.00 -0.02
CA LEU A 39 8.86 -6.72 -0.96
C LEU A 39 8.45 -8.20 -0.98
N ASP A 40 8.42 -8.82 -2.16
CA ASP A 40 8.14 -10.24 -2.31
C ASP A 40 8.80 -10.79 -3.59
N LEU A 41 9.04 -12.11 -3.64
CA LEU A 41 9.73 -12.77 -4.75
C LEU A 41 8.92 -12.81 -6.06
N ASN A 42 7.61 -12.58 -5.99
CA ASN A 42 6.67 -12.70 -7.11
C ASN A 42 6.37 -11.35 -7.79
N SER A 43 6.80 -10.24 -7.19
CA SER A 43 6.43 -8.91 -7.65
C SER A 43 7.09 -8.57 -8.99
N LYS A 44 6.29 -8.26 -10.00
CA LYS A 44 6.78 -7.61 -11.22
C LYS A 44 7.14 -6.19 -10.83
N ARG A 45 8.43 -5.88 -10.72
CA ARG A 45 8.86 -4.51 -10.45
C ARG A 45 9.85 -4.02 -11.47
N GLU A 46 9.58 -2.79 -11.87
CA GLU A 46 10.46 -1.96 -12.67
C GLU A 46 11.57 -1.48 -11.72
N SER A 47 12.83 -1.67 -12.10
CA SER A 47 13.96 -1.03 -11.44
C SER A 47 13.77 0.48 -11.39
N SER A 48 14.52 1.17 -10.51
CA SER A 48 14.55 2.63 -10.46
C SER A 48 14.79 3.19 -11.87
N LYS A 49 13.79 3.80 -12.51
CA LYS A 49 13.72 3.89 -13.99
C LYS A 49 14.87 4.65 -14.62
N ASN A 50 15.49 5.54 -13.85
CA ASN A 50 16.48 6.50 -14.32
C ASN A 50 17.87 6.28 -13.71
N PHE A 51 18.15 5.11 -13.14
CA PHE A 51 19.45 4.85 -12.53
C PHE A 51 20.59 4.91 -13.56
N ASP A 52 21.76 5.42 -13.15
CA ASP A 52 22.95 5.42 -14.00
C ASP A 52 23.60 4.02 -13.96
N PRO A 53 23.57 3.23 -15.05
CA PRO A 53 24.04 1.84 -15.02
C PRO A 53 25.55 1.73 -14.75
N SER A 54 26.34 2.72 -15.19
CA SER A 54 27.78 2.74 -14.92
C SER A 54 28.08 2.95 -13.44
N LEU A 55 27.28 3.79 -12.77
CA LEU A 55 27.43 4.01 -11.34
C LEU A 55 26.87 2.83 -10.53
N PHE A 56 25.77 2.22 -10.96
CA PHE A 56 25.28 0.98 -10.35
C PHE A 56 26.34 -0.11 -10.38
N GLU A 57 26.98 -0.39 -11.52
CA GLU A 57 28.07 -1.37 -11.60
C GLU A 57 29.25 -1.06 -10.65
N THR A 58 29.45 0.21 -10.31
CA THR A 58 30.51 0.62 -9.37
C THR A 58 30.13 0.33 -7.90
N TYR A 59 28.86 0.54 -7.53
CA TYR A 59 28.42 0.50 -6.12
C TYR A 59 27.58 -0.71 -5.73
N LYS A 60 27.04 -1.47 -6.70
CA LYS A 60 26.13 -2.60 -6.48
C LYS A 60 26.71 -3.69 -5.61
N HIS A 61 25.86 -4.46 -4.95
CA HIS A 61 26.25 -5.75 -4.40
C HIS A 61 26.65 -6.73 -5.52
N VAL A 62 27.56 -7.66 -5.22
CA VAL A 62 28.25 -8.51 -6.23
C VAL A 62 27.26 -9.26 -7.13
N GLU A 63 26.09 -9.61 -6.60
CA GLU A 63 25.10 -10.44 -7.28
C GLU A 63 23.89 -9.65 -7.78
N SER A 64 23.87 -8.32 -7.63
CA SER A 64 22.68 -7.53 -7.97
C SER A 64 22.59 -7.21 -9.47
N ASP A 65 21.37 -7.35 -9.98
CA ASP A 65 21.02 -7.12 -11.39
C ASP A 65 20.52 -5.70 -11.63
N ALA A 66 19.81 -5.10 -10.66
CA ALA A 66 19.42 -3.70 -10.73
C ALA A 66 19.11 -3.11 -9.35
N PRO A 67 19.15 -1.78 -9.21
CA PRO A 67 18.68 -1.11 -8.01
C PRO A 67 17.15 -0.96 -8.07
N TYR A 68 16.49 -1.28 -6.96
CA TYR A 68 15.08 -1.01 -6.78
C TYR A 68 14.84 0.45 -6.38
N GLY A 69 15.63 0.97 -5.44
CA GLY A 69 15.58 2.38 -5.05
C GLY A 69 16.19 2.65 -3.67
N ILE A 70 16.24 3.93 -3.31
CA ILE A 70 16.65 4.38 -1.98
C ILE A 70 15.51 4.07 -1.01
N ALA A 71 15.74 3.14 -0.10
CA ALA A 71 14.81 2.75 0.94
C ALA A 71 14.79 3.75 2.10
N TYR A 72 15.96 4.28 2.47
CA TYR A 72 16.08 5.33 3.48
C TYR A 72 17.35 6.15 3.30
N LYS A 73 17.35 7.36 3.85
CA LYS A 73 18.52 8.24 3.91
C LYS A 73 18.46 9.07 5.19
N ASN A 74 19.50 9.00 6.01
CA ASN A 74 19.67 9.84 7.19
C ASN A 74 21.01 10.60 7.12
N GLU A 75 21.39 11.30 8.18
CA GLU A 75 22.62 12.12 8.21
C GLU A 75 23.91 11.30 8.03
N LYS A 76 23.89 10.01 8.37
CA LYS A 76 25.07 9.13 8.39
C LYS A 76 25.07 8.12 7.26
N THR A 77 23.91 7.60 6.91
CA THR A 77 23.78 6.40 6.07
C THR A 77 22.65 6.48 5.06
N VAL A 78 22.79 5.64 4.03
CA VAL A 78 21.80 5.46 2.96
C VAL A 78 21.55 3.96 2.79
N GLY A 79 20.28 3.57 2.79
CA GLY A 79 19.85 2.21 2.46
C GLY A 79 19.32 2.15 1.05
N ILE A 80 19.83 1.21 0.26
CA ILE A 80 19.39 0.96 -1.11
C ILE A 80 18.88 -0.48 -1.17
N ILE A 81 17.66 -0.66 -1.67
CA ILE A 81 17.20 -2.00 -2.03
C ILE A 81 17.67 -2.27 -3.45
N GLU A 82 18.37 -3.37 -3.63
CA GLU A 82 18.79 -3.93 -4.90
C GLU A 82 18.10 -5.29 -5.07
N TYR A 83 18.14 -5.86 -6.27
CA TYR A 83 17.63 -7.21 -6.45
C TYR A 83 18.48 -8.06 -7.37
N THR A 84 18.35 -9.37 -7.18
CA THR A 84 18.95 -10.41 -8.02
C THR A 84 17.85 -11.31 -8.57
N VAL A 85 17.98 -11.71 -9.82
CA VAL A 85 17.12 -12.71 -10.46
C VAL A 85 17.68 -14.09 -10.12
N THR A 86 16.87 -14.88 -9.43
CA THR A 86 17.20 -16.25 -9.03
C THR A 86 16.31 -17.24 -9.79
N ASP A 87 16.60 -18.53 -9.67
CA ASP A 87 15.71 -19.62 -10.13
C ASP A 87 14.31 -19.58 -9.48
N LYS A 88 14.21 -18.87 -8.36
CA LYS A 88 13.10 -18.76 -7.44
C LYS A 88 12.33 -17.44 -7.56
N GLY A 89 12.73 -16.54 -8.46
CA GLY A 89 12.15 -15.21 -8.61
C GLY A 89 13.13 -14.10 -8.22
N ILE A 90 12.60 -12.93 -7.87
CA ILE A 90 13.41 -11.74 -7.58
C ILE A 90 13.76 -11.71 -6.10
N ALA A 91 15.05 -11.85 -5.75
CA ALA A 91 15.54 -11.77 -4.39
C ALA A 91 15.94 -10.32 -4.04
N PRO A 92 15.22 -9.64 -3.14
CA PRO A 92 15.59 -8.30 -2.70
C PRO A 92 16.73 -8.33 -1.68
N PHE A 93 17.67 -7.42 -1.84
CA PHE A 93 18.82 -7.20 -0.96
C PHE A 93 18.78 -5.77 -0.43
N LEU A 94 18.91 -5.60 0.88
CA LEU A 94 19.15 -4.28 1.46
C LEU A 94 20.66 -4.08 1.59
N MET A 95 21.18 -3.05 0.94
CA MET A 95 22.56 -2.58 1.09
C MET A 95 22.59 -1.27 1.85
N THR A 96 23.46 -1.15 2.85
CA THR A 96 23.67 0.10 3.57
C THR A 96 25.04 0.69 3.24
N PHE A 97 25.07 2.00 3.05
CA PHE A 97 26.27 2.73 2.67
C PHE A 97 26.45 3.96 3.56
N ASP A 98 27.69 4.42 3.70
CA ASP A 98 27.94 5.80 4.10
C ASP A 98 27.71 6.77 2.92
N HIS A 99 27.76 8.08 3.17
CA HIS A 99 27.58 9.09 2.12
C HIS A 99 28.75 9.18 1.12
N GLN A 100 29.84 8.44 1.34
CA GLN A 100 30.97 8.32 0.42
C GLN A 100 30.85 7.11 -0.51
N GLY A 101 29.87 6.24 -0.28
CA GLY A 101 29.63 5.02 -1.06
C GLY A 101 30.40 3.81 -0.55
N ASN A 102 30.98 3.87 0.66
CA ASN A 102 31.53 2.68 1.30
C ASN A 102 30.37 1.84 1.83
N LYS A 103 30.41 0.55 1.55
CA LYS A 103 29.44 -0.43 2.06
C LYS A 103 29.64 -0.61 3.56
N LEU A 104 28.56 -0.50 4.32
CA LEU A 104 28.56 -0.66 5.77
C LEU A 104 28.04 -2.04 6.15
N ASP A 105 26.90 -2.45 5.59
CA ASP A 105 26.27 -3.75 5.84
C ASP A 105 25.38 -4.18 4.67
N SER A 106 24.92 -5.43 4.71
CA SER A 106 24.02 -6.00 3.71
C SER A 106 23.13 -7.08 4.31
N LEU A 107 21.88 -7.14 3.86
CA LEU A 107 20.96 -8.20 4.21
C LEU A 107 20.30 -8.79 2.96
N ASP A 108 20.53 -10.08 2.75
CA ASP A 108 19.73 -10.90 1.85
C ASP A 108 18.40 -11.23 2.54
N ILE A 109 17.36 -10.49 2.17
CA ILE A 109 16.16 -10.35 3.00
C ILE A 109 15.32 -11.65 2.97
N LEU A 110 15.29 -12.33 1.82
CA LEU A 110 14.44 -13.51 1.57
C LEU A 110 15.26 -14.75 1.17
N LYS A 111 16.56 -14.79 1.54
CA LYS A 111 17.49 -15.88 1.18
C LYS A 111 16.94 -17.29 1.44
N ASP A 112 16.30 -17.46 2.59
CA ASP A 112 15.83 -18.76 3.09
C ASP A 112 14.34 -18.98 2.85
N SER A 113 13.68 -18.11 2.09
CA SER A 113 12.23 -18.17 1.91
C SER A 113 11.78 -19.42 1.17
N GLY A 114 10.72 -20.03 1.70
CA GLY A 114 10.09 -21.23 1.14
C GLY A 114 9.08 -20.90 0.04
N PHE A 115 8.71 -21.94 -0.71
CA PHE A 115 7.65 -21.90 -1.71
C PHE A 115 6.53 -22.84 -1.28
N ASP A 116 5.29 -22.45 -1.53
CA ASP A 116 4.14 -23.35 -1.41
C ASP A 116 4.11 -24.37 -2.56
N GLU A 117 3.15 -25.30 -2.49
CA GLU A 117 2.95 -26.34 -3.50
C GLU A 117 2.59 -25.78 -4.89
N GLN A 118 2.22 -24.50 -4.96
CA GLN A 118 1.90 -23.77 -6.19
C GLN A 118 3.10 -22.95 -6.71
N GLY A 119 4.25 -23.03 -6.03
CA GLY A 119 5.47 -22.31 -6.42
C GLY A 119 5.42 -20.82 -6.09
N GLN A 120 4.53 -20.38 -5.19
CA GLN A 120 4.51 -19.00 -4.70
C GLN A 120 5.33 -18.89 -3.41
N THR A 121 6.06 -17.79 -3.26
CA THR A 121 6.69 -17.51 -1.97
C THR A 121 5.63 -17.32 -0.89
N THR A 122 5.82 -17.98 0.25
CA THR A 122 4.97 -17.82 1.42
C THR A 122 5.36 -16.61 2.27
N GLU A 123 6.46 -15.94 1.92
CA GLU A 123 7.07 -14.88 2.69
C GLU A 123 7.13 -13.58 1.89
N SER A 124 6.92 -12.46 2.58
CA SER A 124 7.07 -11.11 2.08
C SER A 124 7.76 -10.29 3.16
N VAL A 125 8.40 -9.20 2.80
CA VAL A 125 9.04 -8.31 3.76
C VAL A 125 8.38 -6.96 3.74
N ILE A 126 8.22 -6.39 4.92
CA ILE A 126 7.82 -5.00 5.09
C ILE A 126 9.00 -4.27 5.73
N LEU A 127 9.48 -3.24 5.04
CA LEU A 127 10.32 -2.20 5.65
C LEU A 127 9.41 -1.04 6.02
N ASP A 128 9.31 -0.74 7.32
CA ASP A 128 8.49 0.36 7.83
C ASP A 128 9.26 1.69 7.91
N ASP A 129 8.54 2.76 8.26
CA ASP A 129 9.08 4.11 8.45
C ASP A 129 9.98 4.25 9.68
N HIS A 130 10.03 3.24 10.55
CA HIS A 130 10.96 3.11 11.68
C HIS A 130 12.22 2.30 11.33
N LEU A 131 12.42 1.98 10.04
CA LEU A 131 13.55 1.21 9.52
C LEU A 131 13.66 -0.20 10.14
N LYS A 132 12.50 -0.79 10.46
CA LYS A 132 12.39 -2.18 10.90
C LYS A 132 11.98 -3.05 9.72
N LEU A 133 12.68 -4.16 9.55
CA LEU A 133 12.37 -5.20 8.56
C LEU A 133 11.63 -6.36 9.23
N LEU A 134 10.42 -6.62 8.73
CA LEU A 134 9.55 -7.73 9.16
C LEU A 134 9.38 -8.72 8.00
N VAL A 135 9.91 -9.93 8.13
CA VAL A 135 9.60 -11.03 7.20
C VAL A 135 8.30 -11.70 7.67
N THR A 136 7.27 -11.66 6.85
CA THR A 136 6.02 -12.38 7.07
C THR A 136 6.27 -13.88 6.90
N GLY A 137 5.83 -14.71 7.84
CA GLY A 137 5.99 -16.18 7.75
C GLY A 137 7.25 -16.72 8.42
N ALA A 138 8.30 -15.91 8.61
CA ALA A 138 9.48 -16.27 9.40
C ALA A 138 9.49 -15.54 10.76
N SER A 139 10.00 -16.18 11.81
CA SER A 139 10.25 -15.52 13.10
C SER A 139 11.54 -14.68 13.08
N LYS A 140 11.81 -13.99 11.97
CA LYS A 140 13.02 -13.19 11.77
C LYS A 140 12.62 -11.72 11.63
N SER A 141 13.34 -10.87 12.35
CA SER A 141 13.19 -9.43 12.31
C SER A 141 14.56 -8.78 12.44
N TRP A 142 14.73 -7.65 11.76
CA TRP A 142 15.96 -6.87 11.79
C TRP A 142 15.65 -5.41 12.06
N GLN A 143 16.51 -4.76 12.82
CA GLN A 143 16.52 -3.32 13.00
C GLN A 143 17.72 -2.74 12.27
N ILE A 144 17.48 -1.72 11.45
CA ILE A 144 18.54 -0.93 10.88
C ILE A 144 18.89 0.16 11.90
N GLN A 145 20.13 0.14 12.37
CA GLN A 145 20.64 1.12 13.31
C GLN A 145 20.98 2.43 12.60
N GLU A 146 21.06 3.54 13.33
CA GLU A 146 21.38 4.86 12.76
C GLU A 146 22.73 4.86 11.99
N ASN A 147 23.68 4.05 12.45
CA ASN A 147 24.99 3.87 11.84
C ASN A 147 25.00 2.90 10.64
N GLY A 148 23.84 2.41 10.21
CA GLY A 148 23.68 1.52 9.06
C GLY A 148 23.95 0.05 9.31
N LEU A 149 24.31 -0.36 10.53
CA LEU A 149 24.41 -1.77 10.89
C LEU A 149 23.03 -2.40 10.97
N ILE A 150 22.92 -3.64 10.50
CA ILE A 150 21.68 -4.40 10.49
C ILE A 150 21.78 -5.47 11.59
N GLU A 151 20.96 -5.32 12.62
CA GLU A 151 20.94 -6.27 13.74
C GLU A 151 19.70 -7.13 13.68
N GLN A 152 19.89 -8.45 13.66
CA GLN A 152 18.78 -9.38 13.87
C GLN A 152 18.36 -9.32 15.34
N ILE A 153 17.14 -8.87 15.60
CA ILE A 153 16.64 -8.62 16.97
C ILE A 153 15.88 -9.81 17.58
N ASP A 154 15.49 -10.82 16.78
CA ASP A 154 14.88 -12.06 17.26
C ASP A 154 15.58 -13.32 16.71
N LYS A 155 16.11 -14.17 17.61
CA LYS A 155 16.69 -15.51 17.34
C LYS A 155 15.92 -16.66 18.01
N SER A 156 14.87 -16.37 18.77
CA SER A 156 14.11 -17.37 19.50
C SER A 156 13.04 -18.06 18.64
N HIS A 157 12.74 -19.33 18.95
CA HIS A 157 11.52 -19.99 18.49
C HIS A 157 10.32 -19.07 18.77
N PRO A 158 9.31 -19.03 17.89
CA PRO A 158 8.17 -18.16 18.08
C PRO A 158 7.55 -18.48 19.44
N LYS A 159 7.77 -17.61 20.43
CA LYS A 159 6.62 -17.17 21.18
C LYS A 159 5.80 -16.46 20.12
N ILE A 160 4.60 -16.97 19.87
CA ILE A 160 3.53 -16.17 19.28
C ILE A 160 3.22 -15.06 20.30
N THR A 161 4.16 -14.12 20.48
CA THR A 161 3.80 -12.74 20.68
C THR A 161 3.33 -12.34 19.30
N GLN A 162 2.02 -12.09 19.23
CA GLN A 162 1.35 -11.50 18.09
C GLN A 162 2.30 -10.52 17.40
N ALA A 163 2.28 -10.48 16.06
CA ALA A 163 2.77 -9.33 15.29
C ALA A 163 2.54 -8.05 16.10
N PRO A 164 3.45 -7.05 16.12
CA PRO A 164 3.17 -5.79 16.81
C PRO A 164 1.77 -5.45 16.40
N VAL A 165 0.81 -5.53 17.35
CA VAL A 165 -0.60 -5.71 17.00
C VAL A 165 -0.86 -4.60 16.03
N GLU A 166 -0.98 -4.92 14.73
CA GLU A 166 -1.43 -3.96 13.73
C GLU A 166 -2.65 -3.41 14.43
N PRO A 167 -2.66 -2.12 14.82
CA PRO A 167 -3.57 -1.62 15.84
C PRO A 167 -4.91 -2.18 15.47
N LYS A 168 -5.40 -3.16 16.25
CA LYS A 168 -6.41 -4.10 15.77
C LYS A 168 -7.51 -3.22 15.25
N ILE A 169 -7.69 -3.16 13.93
CA ILE A 169 -8.44 -2.05 13.35
C ILE A 169 -9.83 -2.15 13.93
N GLU A 170 -10.12 -1.26 14.87
CA GLU A 170 -11.32 -1.35 15.65
C GLU A 170 -12.39 -0.63 14.85
N LEU A 171 -12.99 -1.39 13.93
CA LEU A 171 -14.08 -0.91 13.10
C LEU A 171 -15.35 -0.67 13.90
N SER A 172 -15.37 -0.91 15.22
CA SER A 172 -16.55 -0.70 16.05
C SER A 172 -17.11 0.71 15.86
N GLY A 173 -18.42 0.80 15.62
CA GLY A 173 -19.12 2.08 15.42
C GLY A 173 -19.82 2.18 14.08
N VAL A 174 -20.31 3.39 13.82
CA VAL A 174 -21.03 3.76 12.60
C VAL A 174 -20.13 4.68 11.78
N TYR A 175 -19.98 4.38 10.51
CA TYR A 175 -19.33 5.24 9.53
C TYR A 175 -20.37 5.69 8.52
N GLU A 176 -20.34 6.96 8.16
CA GLU A 176 -21.30 7.58 7.26
C GLU A 176 -20.58 8.11 6.04
N TYR A 177 -21.15 7.83 4.87
CA TYR A 177 -20.86 8.54 3.63
C TYR A 177 -22.00 9.51 3.36
N GLU A 178 -21.68 10.80 3.35
CA GLU A 178 -22.62 11.86 3.01
C GLU A 178 -22.73 11.99 1.50
N TYR A 179 -23.92 11.71 0.95
CA TYR A 179 -24.15 11.76 -0.49
C TYR A 179 -24.21 13.20 -0.99
N GLU A 180 -23.48 13.50 -2.07
CA GLU A 180 -23.23 14.87 -2.53
C GLU A 180 -24.48 15.53 -3.12
N HIS A 181 -25.51 14.75 -3.44
CA HIS A 181 -26.77 15.23 -4.03
C HIS A 181 -27.96 15.14 -3.07
N ASN A 182 -27.72 15.02 -1.77
CA ASN A 182 -28.75 15.15 -0.76
C ASN A 182 -29.56 16.44 -0.94
N THR A 183 -30.86 16.34 -0.66
CA THR A 183 -31.76 17.49 -0.58
C THR A 183 -32.41 17.53 0.80
N GLU A 184 -33.03 18.65 1.17
CA GLU A 184 -33.73 18.78 2.46
C GLU A 184 -34.78 17.68 2.71
N ASN A 185 -35.36 17.14 1.64
CA ASN A 185 -36.44 16.15 1.72
C ASN A 185 -36.00 14.73 1.36
N LEU A 186 -34.75 14.54 0.93
CA LEU A 186 -34.22 13.25 0.48
C LEU A 186 -32.75 13.14 0.86
N ILE A 187 -32.51 12.41 1.95
CA ILE A 187 -31.17 12.10 2.44
C ILE A 187 -30.82 10.68 2.03
N GLU A 188 -29.81 10.55 1.19
CA GLU A 188 -29.38 9.32 0.55
C GLU A 188 -28.03 8.84 1.05
N ASN A 189 -27.68 9.22 2.29
CA ASN A 189 -26.44 8.79 2.92
C ASN A 189 -26.36 7.28 3.03
N HIS A 190 -25.13 6.77 2.89
CA HIS A 190 -24.82 5.37 3.12
C HIS A 190 -24.13 5.21 4.46
N TYR A 191 -24.28 4.03 5.06
CA TYR A 191 -23.67 3.74 6.35
C TYR A 191 -23.04 2.35 6.38
N LEU A 192 -21.90 2.26 7.06
CA LEU A 192 -21.33 1.01 7.54
C LEU A 192 -21.48 0.98 9.06
N ALA A 193 -22.10 -0.05 9.60
CA ALA A 193 -22.22 -0.23 11.04
C ALA A 193 -21.57 -1.54 11.47
N PHE A 194 -20.59 -1.45 12.37
CA PHE A 194 -19.92 -2.61 12.96
C PHE A 194 -20.19 -2.61 14.46
N LYS A 195 -20.89 -3.64 14.94
CA LYS A 195 -21.27 -3.76 16.36
C LYS A 195 -21.39 -5.22 16.77
N ASP A 196 -20.77 -5.57 17.89
CA ASP A 196 -20.86 -6.90 18.51
C ASP A 196 -20.55 -8.06 17.54
N GLY A 197 -19.55 -7.86 16.67
CA GLY A 197 -19.16 -8.84 15.65
C GLY A 197 -20.07 -8.89 14.42
N ASN A 198 -21.15 -8.10 14.38
CA ASN A 198 -22.02 -7.95 13.23
C ASN A 198 -21.60 -6.74 12.39
N ALA A 199 -21.77 -6.85 11.09
CA ALA A 199 -21.48 -5.80 10.13
C ALA A 199 -22.69 -5.61 9.21
N PHE A 200 -23.13 -4.36 9.04
CA PHE A 200 -24.28 -4.01 8.22
C PHE A 200 -23.93 -2.86 7.27
N TYR A 201 -24.49 -2.95 6.07
CA TYR A 201 -24.48 -1.87 5.09
C TYR A 201 -25.88 -1.27 4.97
N TYR A 202 -25.94 0.05 4.95
CA TYR A 202 -27.15 0.83 4.69
C TYR A 202 -26.89 1.66 3.45
N GLY A 203 -27.81 1.63 2.49
CA GLY A 203 -27.65 2.39 1.24
C GLY A 203 -28.92 2.40 0.42
N THR A 204 -28.77 2.73 -0.85
CA THR A 204 -29.88 2.87 -1.80
C THR A 204 -29.87 1.80 -2.89
N SER A 205 -31.02 1.58 -3.51
CA SER A 205 -31.23 0.69 -4.68
C SER A 205 -30.28 0.96 -5.83
N ASP A 206 -29.73 2.18 -5.93
CA ASP A 206 -28.76 2.57 -6.96
C ASP A 206 -27.53 1.67 -7.02
N ASP A 207 -27.08 1.12 -5.89
CA ASP A 207 -25.95 0.19 -5.88
C ASP A 207 -26.22 -1.08 -6.72
N PHE A 208 -27.48 -1.32 -7.07
CA PHE A 208 -28.02 -2.50 -7.72
C PHE A 208 -28.80 -2.18 -9.00
N ASP A 209 -28.70 -0.96 -9.51
CA ASP A 209 -29.40 -0.50 -10.70
C ASP A 209 -28.45 0.26 -11.63
N ASP A 210 -28.71 0.22 -12.93
CA ASP A 210 -27.86 0.91 -13.92
C ASP A 210 -28.21 2.40 -14.02
N MET A 211 -29.49 2.75 -13.83
CA MET A 211 -29.98 4.13 -13.93
C MET A 211 -31.39 4.27 -13.34
N ARG A 212 -31.65 5.40 -12.66
CA ARG A 212 -33.01 5.78 -12.25
C ARG A 212 -33.81 6.31 -13.45
N GLN A 213 -35.04 5.83 -13.64
CA GLN A 213 -35.97 6.39 -14.63
C GLN A 213 -37.32 6.74 -14.01
N GLY A 214 -37.40 7.90 -13.37
CA GLY A 214 -38.68 8.49 -12.91
C GLY A 214 -39.16 8.02 -11.53
N TYR A 215 -38.27 7.49 -10.68
CA TYR A 215 -38.58 7.08 -9.31
C TYR A 215 -37.50 7.52 -8.32
N TYR A 216 -37.89 7.62 -7.05
CA TYR A 216 -36.97 7.77 -5.92
C TYR A 216 -36.35 6.43 -5.57
N PRO A 217 -35.12 6.41 -5.02
CA PRO A 217 -34.45 5.17 -4.66
C PRO A 217 -35.18 4.45 -3.54
N GLY A 218 -35.03 3.13 -3.52
CA GLY A 218 -35.34 2.32 -2.35
C GLY A 218 -34.17 2.35 -1.38
N PHE A 219 -34.46 2.38 -0.08
CA PHE A 219 -33.46 2.34 0.99
C PHE A 219 -33.45 0.97 1.63
N PHE A 220 -32.27 0.44 1.97
CA PHE A 220 -32.15 -0.88 2.54
C PHE A 220 -31.11 -0.94 3.66
N LYS A 221 -31.21 -2.01 4.45
CA LYS A 221 -30.19 -2.50 5.36
C LYS A 221 -29.89 -3.95 5.00
N ALA A 222 -28.63 -4.27 4.73
CA ALA A 222 -28.18 -5.64 4.46
C ALA A 222 -27.07 -6.07 5.42
N PRO A 223 -27.07 -7.32 5.89
CA PRO A 223 -25.90 -7.88 6.57
C PRO A 223 -24.73 -8.02 5.59
N ILE A 224 -23.53 -7.82 6.11
CA ILE A 224 -22.29 -8.07 5.36
C ILE A 224 -21.86 -9.51 5.64
N GLU A 225 -22.09 -10.42 4.69
CA GLU A 225 -21.93 -11.87 4.90
C GLU A 225 -20.49 -12.37 4.69
N THR A 226 -19.71 -11.74 3.81
CA THR A 226 -18.38 -12.21 3.38
C THR A 226 -17.31 -11.12 3.51
N MET A 227 -17.21 -10.54 4.71
CA MET A 227 -16.19 -9.53 5.00
C MET A 227 -14.80 -10.18 5.13
N LYS A 228 -13.84 -9.64 4.39
CA LYS A 228 -12.41 -9.98 4.52
C LYS A 228 -11.62 -8.73 4.84
N MET A 229 -10.65 -8.89 5.74
CA MET A 229 -9.74 -7.86 6.19
C MET A 229 -8.33 -8.33 5.93
N GLU A 230 -7.54 -7.53 5.22
CA GLU A 230 -6.13 -7.79 4.91
C GLU A 230 -5.34 -6.50 5.14
N GLY A 231 -4.76 -6.37 6.33
CA GLY A 231 -4.13 -5.13 6.79
C GLY A 231 -5.13 -3.97 6.82
N ASP A 232 -4.81 -2.89 6.12
CA ASP A 232 -5.68 -1.72 5.93
C ASP A 232 -6.77 -1.91 4.87
N SER A 233 -6.85 -3.09 4.25
CA SER A 233 -7.79 -3.37 3.16
C SER A 233 -9.02 -4.09 3.70
N ILE A 234 -10.18 -3.64 3.25
CA ILE A 234 -11.47 -4.27 3.50
C ILE A 234 -12.09 -4.69 2.16
N SER A 235 -12.67 -5.88 2.11
CA SER A 235 -13.53 -6.28 0.99
C SER A 235 -14.74 -7.01 1.51
N PHE A 236 -15.88 -6.83 0.84
CA PHE A 236 -17.11 -7.51 1.21
C PHE A 236 -18.09 -7.58 0.04
N GLY A 237 -18.99 -8.56 0.12
CA GLY A 237 -20.16 -8.66 -0.74
C GLY A 237 -21.45 -8.34 0.01
N LEU A 238 -22.41 -7.76 -0.71
CA LEU A 238 -23.80 -7.67 -0.29
C LEU A 238 -24.65 -8.58 -1.17
N LYS A 239 -25.66 -9.17 -0.54
CA LYS A 239 -26.76 -9.87 -1.22
C LYS A 239 -28.07 -9.28 -0.73
N VAL A 240 -28.93 -8.89 -1.66
CA VAL A 240 -30.21 -8.21 -1.38
C VAL A 240 -31.36 -8.91 -2.07
N SER A 241 -32.58 -8.55 -1.68
CA SER A 241 -33.83 -8.94 -2.32
C SER A 241 -34.79 -7.76 -2.33
N ASP A 242 -35.72 -7.70 -3.28
CA ASP A 242 -36.67 -6.57 -3.39
C ASP A 242 -37.43 -6.30 -2.07
N SER A 243 -37.70 -7.34 -1.28
CA SER A 243 -38.41 -7.26 0.00
C SER A 243 -37.71 -6.46 1.11
N ILE A 244 -36.43 -6.12 0.97
CA ILE A 244 -35.68 -5.37 1.99
C ILE A 244 -35.52 -3.89 1.66
N PHE A 245 -36.14 -3.42 0.57
CA PHE A 245 -36.13 -2.02 0.16
C PHE A 245 -37.39 -1.29 0.61
N TYR A 246 -37.20 -0.04 1.03
CA TYR A 246 -38.25 0.79 1.61
C TYR A 246 -38.20 2.21 1.05
N LYS A 247 -39.32 2.94 1.09
CA LYS A 247 -39.44 4.26 0.44
C LYS A 247 -38.71 5.39 1.19
N GLN A 248 -38.49 5.24 2.50
CA GLN A 248 -37.80 6.25 3.31
C GLN A 248 -36.41 5.78 3.77
N PRO A 249 -35.48 6.70 4.08
CA PRO A 249 -34.14 6.37 4.53
C PRO A 249 -34.11 5.41 5.72
N ILE A 250 -33.24 4.39 5.61
CA ILE A 250 -32.92 3.48 6.72
C ILE A 250 -31.53 3.83 7.19
N THR A 251 -31.40 4.17 8.47
CA THR A 251 -30.14 4.59 9.07
C THR A 251 -29.92 3.94 10.43
N PRO A 252 -28.66 3.67 10.82
CA PRO A 252 -28.35 3.25 12.19
C PRO A 252 -28.52 4.35 13.24
N MET A 253 -28.74 5.61 12.84
CA MET A 253 -28.74 6.77 13.76
C MET A 253 -30.08 6.98 14.49
N TYR A 254 -31.20 6.62 13.85
CA TYR A 254 -32.53 6.72 14.44
C TYR A 254 -33.45 5.66 13.83
N GLN A 255 -34.46 5.24 14.59
CA GLN A 255 -35.46 4.29 14.11
C GLN A 255 -36.66 5.04 13.54
N VAL A 256 -37.09 4.64 12.34
CA VAL A 256 -38.36 5.07 11.76
C VAL A 256 -39.40 4.01 12.13
N SER A 257 -40.52 4.42 12.74
CA SER A 257 -41.53 3.49 13.28
C SER A 257 -42.32 2.76 12.20
N GLU A 258 -42.50 3.37 11.04
CA GLU A 258 -43.21 2.80 9.89
C GLU A 258 -42.49 3.23 8.61
N ASN A 259 -42.19 2.28 7.73
CA ASN A 259 -41.59 2.57 6.42
C ASN A 259 -42.25 1.66 5.38
N GLU A 260 -42.81 2.26 4.33
CA GLU A 260 -43.50 1.50 3.29
C GLU A 260 -42.50 0.72 2.43
N PRO A 261 -42.84 -0.51 1.98
CA PRO A 261 -42.05 -1.23 0.99
C PRO A 261 -41.86 -0.40 -0.28
N TRP A 262 -40.66 -0.46 -0.84
CA TRP A 262 -40.35 0.12 -2.14
C TRP A 262 -40.62 -0.92 -3.24
N ASP A 263 -41.52 -0.60 -4.17
CA ASP A 263 -42.17 -1.54 -5.09
C ASP A 263 -41.65 -1.47 -6.53
N VAL A 264 -40.50 -0.83 -6.75
CA VAL A 264 -39.86 -0.74 -8.07
C VAL A 264 -39.01 -1.98 -8.36
N GLY A 265 -38.30 -2.49 -7.35
CA GLY A 265 -37.38 -3.63 -7.46
C GLY A 265 -36.00 -3.25 -7.99
N VAL A 266 -35.03 -4.16 -7.83
CA VAL A 266 -33.63 -3.96 -8.29
C VAL A 266 -33.26 -4.88 -9.44
N ARG A 267 -32.36 -4.41 -10.32
CA ARG A 267 -31.89 -5.20 -11.46
C ARG A 267 -30.90 -6.28 -11.05
N TYR A 268 -29.99 -5.96 -10.14
CA TYR A 268 -28.99 -6.89 -9.61
C TYR A 268 -29.26 -7.16 -8.14
N HIS A 269 -28.90 -8.34 -7.67
CA HIS A 269 -29.16 -8.76 -6.28
C HIS A 269 -27.89 -8.95 -5.47
N THR A 270 -26.73 -8.68 -6.08
CA THR A 270 -25.42 -8.86 -5.46
C THR A 270 -24.50 -7.73 -5.85
N ARG A 271 -23.65 -7.32 -4.91
CA ARG A 271 -22.69 -6.24 -5.15
C ARG A 271 -21.41 -6.46 -4.36
N ALA A 272 -20.27 -6.23 -5.00
CA ALA A 272 -18.96 -6.34 -4.38
C ALA A 272 -18.38 -4.96 -4.08
N TYR A 273 -17.70 -4.86 -2.95
CA TYR A 273 -17.05 -3.65 -2.46
C TYR A 273 -15.63 -3.97 -2.04
N THR A 274 -14.73 -3.05 -2.33
CA THR A 274 -13.35 -3.05 -1.84
C THR A 274 -13.05 -1.70 -1.22
N GLY A 275 -12.10 -1.63 -0.31
CA GLY A 275 -11.77 -0.37 0.31
C GLY A 275 -10.51 -0.36 1.15
N LYS A 276 -10.17 0.84 1.59
CA LYS A 276 -8.99 1.14 2.39
C LYS A 276 -9.38 1.87 3.66
N ILE A 277 -8.79 1.48 4.78
CA ILE A 277 -9.06 2.04 6.10
C ILE A 277 -7.89 2.95 6.48
N LYS A 278 -8.20 4.19 6.85
CA LYS A 278 -7.24 5.20 7.28
C LYS A 278 -7.78 5.93 8.51
N GLY A 279 -7.42 5.45 9.69
CA GLY A 279 -7.92 5.98 10.97
C GLY A 279 -9.46 5.88 11.05
N ASP A 280 -10.13 7.01 11.24
CA ASP A 280 -11.59 7.12 11.33
C ASP A 280 -12.29 7.13 9.96
N THR A 281 -11.61 6.73 8.89
CA THR A 281 -12.12 6.81 7.53
C THR A 281 -11.98 5.48 6.81
N ILE A 282 -13.04 5.10 6.09
CA ILE A 282 -13.05 3.94 5.19
C ILE A 282 -13.40 4.44 3.78
N ILE A 283 -12.47 4.29 2.85
CA ILE A 283 -12.67 4.65 1.44
C ILE A 283 -13.16 3.39 0.74
N ILE A 284 -14.41 3.36 0.30
CA ILE A 284 -15.02 2.21 -0.37
C ILE A 284 -15.15 2.50 -1.87
N GLY A 285 -14.66 1.59 -2.70
CA GLY A 285 -14.85 1.53 -4.13
C GLY A 285 -15.81 0.41 -4.54
N THR A 286 -16.54 0.64 -5.64
CA THR A 286 -17.41 -0.36 -6.26
C THR A 286 -17.69 0.00 -7.73
N ASP A 287 -17.95 -0.99 -8.58
CA ASP A 287 -17.97 -0.82 -10.05
C ASP A 287 -19.03 0.15 -10.58
N GLY A 288 -18.62 1.21 -11.27
CA GLY A 288 -19.55 2.19 -11.84
C GLY A 288 -19.92 3.35 -10.90
N PHE A 289 -19.31 3.42 -9.71
CA PHE A 289 -19.40 4.59 -8.83
C PHE A 289 -18.00 5.13 -8.51
N GLY A 290 -17.93 6.42 -8.20
CA GLY A 290 -16.75 7.02 -7.58
C GLY A 290 -16.49 6.44 -6.19
N PRO A 291 -15.27 6.62 -5.64
CA PRO A 291 -14.96 6.19 -4.29
C PRO A 291 -15.81 6.96 -3.27
N ARG A 292 -16.36 6.23 -2.30
CA ARG A 292 -17.18 6.77 -1.21
C ARG A 292 -16.36 6.87 0.07
N LEU A 293 -16.39 8.05 0.68
CA LEU A 293 -15.63 8.35 1.89
C LEU A 293 -16.52 8.18 3.12
N PHE A 294 -16.40 7.04 3.81
CA PHE A 294 -17.14 6.76 5.03
C PHE A 294 -16.35 7.25 6.24
N ILE A 295 -16.89 8.21 7.00
CA ILE A 295 -16.24 8.81 8.17
C ILE A 295 -16.93 8.32 9.45
N LYS A 296 -16.13 7.90 10.44
CA LYS A 296 -16.62 7.42 11.73
C LYS A 296 -17.39 8.52 12.45
N LYS A 297 -18.63 8.23 12.84
CA LYS A 297 -19.45 9.11 13.64
C LYS A 297 -19.06 8.96 15.10
N LYS A 298 -18.91 10.10 15.77
CA LYS A 298 -18.77 10.13 17.23
C LYS A 298 -20.06 9.57 17.81
N THR A 299 -19.93 8.53 18.62
CA THR A 299 -21.04 8.07 19.47
C THR A 299 -21.09 9.06 20.62
N ASP A 300 -22.18 9.81 20.74
CA ASP A 300 -22.42 10.56 21.97
C ASP A 300 -22.57 9.53 23.09
N SER A 301 -21.59 9.46 23.97
CA SER A 301 -21.69 8.76 25.24
C SER A 301 -22.72 9.51 26.09
N ASN A 302 -23.99 9.15 25.94
CA ASN A 302 -24.96 9.41 26.98
C ASN A 302 -24.65 8.44 28.13
N ASP A 303 -23.93 8.95 29.13
CA ASP A 303 -23.94 8.44 30.50
C ASP A 303 -25.37 8.39 31.07
#